data_AF-A0A3C0NRP3-F1
#
_entry.id   AF-A0A3C0NRP3-F1
#
_cell.length_a   1.000
_cell.length_b   1.000
_cell.length_c   1.000
_cell.angle_alpha   90.00
_cell.angle_beta   90.00
_cell.angle_gamma   90.00
#
_symmetry.space_group_name_H-M   'P 1'
#
loop_
_entity.id
_entity.type
_entity.pdbx_description
1 polymer ?
#
loop_
_entity_poly.entity_id
_entity_poly.type
_entity_poly.pdbx_seq_one_letter_code
_entity_poly.pdbx_strand_id
1 'polypeptide(L)' 'GEVKFSGQVLPTAKQATYIIDLKRVIMRKLVMGIADARMELDGRIIYEANDLRVGLFTRTDNF' A
#
# COMPACT_ATOMS: atom_id res chain seq x y z
N GLY A 1 -0.62 -8.20 7.27
CA GLY A 1 -1.54 -7.61 6.28
C GLY A 1 -2.04 -8.72 5.40
N GLU A 2 -3.29 -8.61 4.97
CA GLU A 2 -3.86 -9.46 3.94
C GLU A 2 -3.68 -8.76 2.61
N VAL A 3 -3.29 -9.49 1.56
CA VAL A 3 -3.18 -8.95 0.20
C VAL A 3 -3.94 -9.88 -0.73
N LYS A 4 -4.85 -9.32 -1.52
CA LYS A 4 -5.66 -10.04 -2.48
C LYS A 4 -5.36 -9.54 -3.88
N PHE A 5 -5.09 -10.49 -4.77
CA PHE A 5 -4.90 -10.26 -6.20
C PHE A 5 -6.06 -10.91 -6.97
N SER A 6 -6.93 -10.10 -7.59
CA SER A 6 -8.09 -10.58 -8.37
C SER A 6 -7.94 -10.32 -9.88
N GLY A 7 -6.87 -9.67 -10.31
CA GLY A 7 -6.57 -9.37 -11.70
C GLY A 7 -5.08 -9.23 -11.98
N GLN A 8 -4.75 -8.70 -13.16
CA GLN A 8 -3.37 -8.49 -13.61
C GLN A 8 -3.24 -7.21 -14.43
N VAL A 9 -2.05 -6.64 -14.44
CA VAL A 9 -1.71 -5.49 -15.30
C VAL A 9 -1.22 -6.03 -16.65
N LEU A 10 -2.02 -5.83 -17.70
CA LEU A 10 -1.63 -6.18 -19.07
C LEU A 10 -0.88 -5.03 -19.74
N PRO A 11 -0.01 -5.29 -20.73
CA PRO A 11 0.67 -4.23 -21.48
C PRO A 11 -0.27 -3.24 -22.20
N THR A 12 -1.54 -3.61 -22.39
CA THR A 12 -2.57 -2.78 -23.03
C THR A 12 -3.29 -1.84 -22.07
N ALA A 13 -3.06 -1.96 -20.76
CA ALA A 13 -3.67 -1.10 -19.75
C ALA A 13 -3.14 0.33 -19.86
N LYS A 14 -3.99 1.32 -19.56
CA LYS A 14 -3.63 2.73 -19.76
C LYS A 14 -3.17 3.40 -18.47
N GLN A 15 -3.84 3.12 -17.35
CA GLN A 15 -3.55 3.76 -16.08
C GLN A 15 -3.78 2.83 -14.89
N ALA A 16 -2.78 2.76 -14.01
CA ALA A 16 -2.94 2.23 -12.66
C ALA A 16 -3.14 3.39 -11.68
N THR A 17 -4.17 3.29 -10.85
CA THR A 17 -4.47 4.27 -9.79
C THR A 17 -4.29 3.59 -8.44
N TYR A 18 -3.44 4.16 -7.59
CA TYR A 18 -3.23 3.69 -6.21
C TYR A 18 -4.02 4.57 -5.25
N ILE A 19 -4.89 3.96 -4.47
CA ILE A 19 -5.63 4.64 -3.41
C ILE A 19 -5.17 4.08 -2.07
N ILE A 20 -4.67 4.96 -1.21
CA ILE A 20 -4.14 4.62 0.11
C ILE A 20 -4.97 5.34 1.17
N ASP A 21 -5.62 4.57 2.02
CA ASP A 21 -6.48 5.05 3.09
C ASP A 21 -5.73 4.89 4.43
N LEU A 22 -5.19 5.99 4.95
CA LEU A 22 -4.45 5.98 6.22
C LEU A 22 -5.38 5.63 7.39
N LYS A 23 -5.11 4.49 8.04
CA LYS A 23 -5.81 4.07 9.26
C LYS A 23 -5.22 4.71 10.50
N ARG A 24 -3.89 4.73 10.60
CA ARG A 24 -3.18 5.21 11.79
C ARG A 24 -1.78 5.71 11.45
N VAL A 25 -1.40 6.84 12.06
CA VAL A 25 -0.02 7.34 12.05
C VAL A 25 0.48 7.37 13.48
N ILE A 26 1.63 6.74 13.71
CA ILE A 26 2.29 6.67 15.02
C ILE A 26 3.58 7.49 14.93
N MET A 27 3.64 8.61 15.65
CA MET A 27 4.81 9.50 15.71
C MET A 27 5.44 9.42 17.10
N ARG A 28 6.24 8.37 17.34
CA ARG A 28 7.02 8.19 18.59
C ARG A 28 8.50 8.01 18.23
N LYS A 29 9.26 7.28 19.06
CA LYS A 29 10.66 6.93 18.76
C LYS A 29 10.83 6.24 17.40
N LEU A 30 9.85 5.41 17.01
CA LEU A 30 9.70 4.89 15.66
C LEU A 30 8.48 5.55 15.03
N VAL A 31 8.66 6.13 13.85
CA VAL A 31 7.56 6.65 13.04
C VAL A 31 7.00 5.50 12.21
N MET A 32 5.69 5.24 12.31
CA MET A 32 5.02 4.16 11.59
C MET A 32 3.68 4.62 11.02
N GLY A 33 3.44 4.38 9.74
CA GLY A 33 2.14 4.50 9.10
C GLY A 33 1.49 3.13 8.95
N ILE A 34 0.17 3.07 9.17
CA ILE A 34 -0.68 1.92 8.92
C ILE A 34 -1.82 2.35 7.99
N ALA A 35 -2.04 1.62 6.91
CA ALA A 35 -3.03 1.96 5.90
C ALA A 35 -3.70 0.72 5.30
N ASP A 36 -4.91 0.90 4.78
CA ASP A 36 -5.44 0.00 3.75
C ASP A 36 -5.17 0.62 2.38
N ALA A 37 -5.14 -0.22 1.36
CA ALA A 37 -4.89 0.23 0.00
C ALA A 37 -5.66 -0.59 -1.01
N ARG A 38 -6.01 0.05 -2.12
CA ARG A 38 -6.48 -0.62 -3.33
C ARG A 38 -5.77 -0.07 -4.56
N MET A 39 -5.55 -0.93 -5.53
CA MET A 39 -5.07 -0.55 -6.84
C MET A 39 -6.17 -0.80 -7.87
N GLU A 40 -6.50 0.25 -8.60
CA GLU A 40 -7.39 0.20 -9.74
C GLU A 40 -6.58 0.17 -11.03
N LEU A 41 -7.06 -0.59 -12.01
CA LEU A 41 -6.56 -0.57 -13.38
C LEU A 41 -7.69 -0.11 -14.29
N ASP A 42 -7.50 1.02 -14.95
CA ASP A 42 -8.51 1.66 -15.82
C ASP A 42 -9.89 1.78 -15.14
N GLY A 43 -9.90 2.12 -13.85
CA GLY A 43 -11.11 2.33 -13.04
C GLY A 43 -11.72 1.06 -12.41
N ARG A 44 -11.04 -0.10 -12.49
CA ARG A 44 -11.49 -1.35 -11.84
C ARG A 44 -10.49 -1.81 -10.78
N ILE A 45 -10.96 -2.08 -9.56
CA ILE A 45 -10.12 -2.60 -8.48
C ILE A 45 -9.64 -4.00 -8.85
N ILE A 46 -8.32 -4.20 -8.83
CA ILE A 46 -7.70 -5.51 -9.06
C ILE A 46 -6.84 -5.99 -7.90
N TYR A 47 -6.32 -5.07 -7.07
CA TYR A 47 -5.55 -5.40 -5.87
C TYR A 47 -6.14 -4.70 -4.64
N GLU A 48 -6.15 -5.42 -3.54
CA GLU A 48 -6.57 -4.92 -2.22
C GLU A 48 -5.54 -5.35 -1.19
N ALA A 49 -5.18 -4.46 -0.28
CA ALA A 49 -4.26 -4.73 0.80
C ALA A 49 -4.77 -4.12 2.10
N ASN A 50 -4.83 -4.94 3.15
CA ASN A 50 -5.27 -4.54 4.48
C ASN A 50 -4.07 -4.46 5.45
N ASP A 51 -4.08 -3.43 6.28
CA ASP A 51 -3.09 -3.18 7.33
C ASP A 51 -1.63 -3.20 6.82
N LEU A 52 -1.38 -2.51 5.69
CA LEU A 52 -0.04 -2.16 5.24
C LEU A 52 0.68 -1.37 6.34
N ARG A 53 1.96 -1.67 6.58
CA ARG A 53 2.77 -0.98 7.61
C ARG A 53 4.05 -0.48 6.99
N VAL A 54 4.34 0.81 7.19
CA VAL A 54 5.58 1.44 6.73
C VAL A 54 6.22 2.16 7.91
N GLY A 55 7.47 1.82 8.22
CA GLY A 55 8.26 2.48 9.25
C GLY A 55 9.31 3.41 8.63
N LEU A 56 9.55 4.56 9.24
CA LEU A 56 10.70 5.41 8.91
C LEU A 56 11.81 5.19 9.93
N PHE A 57 13.02 4.94 9.44
CA PHE A 57 14.20 4.68 10.25
C PHE A 57 15.31 5.66 9.88
N THR A 58 15.98 6.22 10.89
CA THR A 58 17.09 7.17 10.69
C THR A 58 18.41 6.48 10.33
N ARG A 59 18.50 5.17 10.59
CA ARG A 59 19.58 4.29 10.14
C ARG A 59 18.98 2.93 9.80
N THR A 60 19.47 2.32 8.73
CA THR A 60 19.01 1.02 8.22
C THR A 60 20.09 -0.06 8.35
N ASP A 61 21.13 0.22 9.12
CA ASP A 61 22.29 -0.65 9.40
C ASP A 61 21.92 -1.94 10.14
N ASN A 62 20.75 -1.96 10.82
CA ASN A 62 20.27 -3.09 11.61
C ASN A 62 19.07 -3.83 10.97
N PHE A 63 18.88 -3.70 9.65
CA PHE A 63 17.88 -4.47 8.87
C PHE A 63 18.56 -5.41 7.87
#